data_AF-A0AAD4Z8C9-F1
#
_entry.id   AF-A0AAD4Z8C9-F1
#
_cell.length_a   1.000
_cell.length_b   1.000
_cell.length_c   1.000
_cell.angle_alpha   90.00
_cell.angle_beta   90.00
_cell.angle_gamma   90.00
#
_symmetry.space_group_name_H-M   'P 1'
#
loop_
_entity.id
_entity.type
_entity.pdbx_description
1 polymer ?
#
loop_
_entity_poly.entity_id
_entity_poly.type
_entity_poly.pdbx_seq_one_letter_code
_entity_poly.pdbx_strand_id
1 'polypeptide(L)'
;MHALCGVACGEISSSTSKTSKNSLRMHHHQLTCIIVCRNTAGMMLLVATFLTTSTVHASPPTPSANSYTLVLHKALMFFNAQRSGKLSDHNHVSWRGDSCLTDGKPSAAGSPTSDLVGGYYDAGNAIKFNFPASFAMTMLSWSVIEYNAKYEAAEELTHIKDVIKWGTDYFLKTFNNSADTIDRIVSQVGLGYTDGGKDTTPKRYILLDAS
;
A
#
# COMPACT_ATOMS: atom_id res chain seq x y z
N MET A 1 99.88 51.38 10.41
CA MET A 1 99.68 49.93 10.22
C MET A 1 98.97 49.42 11.47
N HIS A 2 97.65 49.27 11.38
CA HIS A 2 96.74 49.06 12.51
C HIS A 2 96.44 47.58 12.76
N ALA A 3 96.32 47.20 14.04
CA ALA A 3 95.25 46.33 14.51
C ALA A 3 95.08 46.41 16.04
N LEU A 4 93.87 46.80 16.45
CA LEU A 4 93.16 46.68 17.75
C LEU A 4 91.69 46.39 17.31
N CYS A 5 90.73 45.82 18.02
CA CYS A 5 90.48 45.18 19.32
C CYS A 5 88.97 44.81 19.29
N GLY A 6 88.44 43.89 20.11
CA GLY A 6 86.98 43.74 20.32
C GLY A 6 86.51 42.48 21.08
N VAL A 7 85.48 42.62 21.93
CA VAL A 7 85.06 41.84 23.13
C VAL A 7 83.66 41.16 22.96
N ALA A 8 83.28 40.16 23.81
CA ALA A 8 81.94 39.96 24.49
C ALA A 8 81.58 38.47 24.76
N CYS A 9 80.57 38.03 25.56
CA CYS A 9 79.91 38.34 26.86
C CYS A 9 78.77 37.27 27.05
N GLY A 10 78.23 37.05 28.26
CA GLY A 10 77.48 35.85 28.75
C GLY A 10 75.96 35.66 28.44
N GLU A 11 75.42 34.53 28.93
CA GLU A 11 74.08 33.94 28.68
C GLU A 11 72.96 34.33 29.70
N ILE A 12 71.71 34.45 29.21
CA ILE A 12 70.44 34.48 29.99
C ILE A 12 69.38 33.71 29.18
N SER A 13 68.74 32.67 29.75
CA SER A 13 67.59 31.97 29.14
C SER A 13 66.60 31.44 30.18
N SER A 14 65.32 31.33 29.80
CA SER A 14 64.18 30.68 30.49
C SER A 14 63.20 31.57 31.29
N SER A 15 62.29 32.29 30.61
CA SER A 15 60.95 32.61 31.16
C SER A 15 59.92 33.03 30.09
N THR A 16 60.36 33.61 28.97
CA THR A 16 59.46 34.29 28.01
C THR A 16 58.71 33.36 27.03
N SER A 17 59.17 32.12 26.79
CA SER A 17 58.59 31.29 25.71
C SER A 17 57.28 30.56 26.08
N LYS A 18 57.08 30.19 27.35
CA LYS A 18 55.84 29.53 27.81
C LYS A 18 54.65 30.49 27.83
N THR A 19 54.87 31.74 28.25
CA THR A 19 53.82 32.76 28.34
C THR A 19 53.32 33.20 26.96
N SER A 20 54.23 33.34 25.98
CA SER A 20 53.87 33.68 24.59
C SER A 20 53.10 32.56 23.88
N LYS A 21 53.52 31.30 24.04
CA LYS A 21 52.78 30.14 23.47
C LYS A 21 51.40 29.96 24.08
N ASN A 22 51.25 30.20 25.39
CA ASN A 22 49.95 30.13 26.06
C ASN A 22 49.02 31.26 25.61
N SER A 23 49.54 32.48 25.42
CA SER A 23 48.76 33.62 24.91
C SER A 23 48.25 33.41 23.48
N LEU A 24 49.09 32.93 22.55
CA LEU A 24 48.65 32.62 21.18
C LEU A 24 47.60 31.48 21.15
N ARG A 25 47.79 30.43 21.97
CA ARG A 25 46.85 29.30 22.05
C ARG A 25 45.49 29.75 22.61
N MET A 26 45.49 30.71 23.54
CA MET A 26 44.27 31.26 24.12
C MET A 26 43.48 32.09 23.09
N HIS A 27 44.14 32.91 22.26
CA HIS A 27 43.48 33.65 21.19
C HIS A 27 42.87 32.74 20.11
N HIS A 28 43.55 31.64 19.73
CA HIS A 28 42.99 30.66 18.79
C HIS A 28 41.75 29.95 19.34
N HIS A 29 41.73 29.59 20.63
CA HIS A 29 40.54 28.99 21.26
C HIS A 29 39.36 29.97 21.32
N GLN A 30 39.62 31.24 21.64
CA GLN A 30 38.57 32.28 21.71
C GLN A 30 37.95 32.55 20.33
N LEU A 31 38.76 32.66 19.27
CA LEU A 31 38.23 32.83 17.91
C LEU A 31 37.43 31.60 17.43
N THR A 32 37.86 30.39 17.79
CA THR A 32 37.16 29.15 17.40
C THR A 32 35.79 29.05 18.08
N CYS A 33 35.70 29.38 19.38
CA CYS A 33 34.42 29.41 20.09
C CYS A 33 33.45 30.45 19.51
N ILE A 34 33.94 31.64 19.15
CA ILE A 34 33.09 32.69 18.55
C ILE A 34 32.53 32.26 17.18
N ILE A 35 33.34 31.59 16.35
CA ILE A 35 32.90 31.11 15.03
C ILE A 35 31.88 29.96 15.18
N VAL A 36 32.12 29.02 16.10
CA VAL A 36 31.20 27.89 16.35
C VAL A 36 29.86 28.39 16.92
N CYS A 37 29.87 29.31 17.89
CA CYS A 37 28.66 29.87 18.48
C CYS A 37 27.82 30.68 17.48
N ARG A 38 28.46 31.40 16.54
CA ARG A 38 27.76 32.17 15.52
C ARG A 38 27.08 31.27 14.48
N ASN A 39 27.70 30.14 14.12
CA ASN A 39 27.13 29.18 13.18
C ASN A 39 26.00 28.32 13.80
N THR A 40 26.07 27.98 15.09
CA THR A 40 24.99 27.24 15.77
C THR A 40 23.75 28.09 16.00
N ALA A 41 23.91 29.38 16.36
CA ALA A 41 22.78 30.31 16.52
C ALA A 41 22.05 30.58 15.19
N GLY A 42 22.79 30.72 14.09
CA GLY A 42 22.21 30.91 12.75
C GLY A 42 21.41 29.69 12.26
N MET A 43 21.88 28.47 12.56
CA MET A 43 21.19 27.24 12.19
C MET A 43 19.90 27.03 12.99
N MET A 44 19.87 27.41 14.27
CA MET A 44 18.66 27.37 15.11
C MET A 44 17.57 28.33 14.61
N LEU A 45 17.94 29.52 14.12
CA LEU A 45 16.98 30.50 13.60
C LEU A 45 16.38 30.08 12.26
N LEU A 46 17.16 29.43 11.40
CA LEU A 46 16.69 28.87 10.11
C LEU A 46 15.74 27.67 10.29
N VAL A 47 15.97 26.82 11.29
CA VAL A 47 15.07 25.70 11.60
C VAL A 47 13.74 26.21 12.19
N ALA A 48 13.78 27.26 13.01
CA ALA A 48 12.57 27.86 13.59
C ALA A 48 11.67 28.55 12.54
N THR A 49 12.26 29.19 11.52
CA THR A 49 11.49 29.78 10.40
C THR A 49 10.97 28.72 9.44
N PHE A 50 11.67 27.59 9.25
CA PHE A 50 11.16 26.47 8.43
C PHE A 50 10.00 25.72 9.10
N LEU A 51 9.99 25.61 10.43
CA LEU A 51 8.93 24.90 11.17
C LEU A 51 7.62 25.71 11.27
N THR A 52 7.68 27.05 11.24
CA THR A 52 6.49 27.90 11.42
C THR A 52 5.69 28.12 10.14
N THR A 53 6.27 27.85 8.96
CA THR A 53 5.59 28.02 7.66
C THR A 53 4.74 26.82 7.21
N SER A 54 4.80 25.66 7.91
CA SER A 54 4.20 24.42 7.40
C SER A 54 2.78 24.11 7.88
N THR A 55 2.10 24.99 8.63
CA THR A 55 0.71 24.71 9.07
C THR A 55 -0.26 25.84 8.78
N VAL A 56 -0.35 26.26 7.51
CA VAL A 56 -1.63 26.76 6.99
C VAL A 56 -2.46 25.51 6.68
N HIS A 57 -3.22 25.00 7.66
CA HIS A 57 -4.24 23.99 7.40
C HIS A 57 -5.35 24.64 6.57
N ALA A 58 -5.18 24.62 5.24
CA ALA A 58 -6.28 24.88 4.34
C ALA A 58 -7.35 23.81 4.59
N SER A 59 -8.58 24.23 4.91
CA SER A 59 -9.73 23.33 4.95
C SER A 59 -9.77 22.52 3.64
N PRO A 60 -9.96 21.19 3.69
CA PRO A 60 -10.01 20.40 2.47
C PRO A 60 -11.12 20.98 1.56
N PRO A 61 -10.83 21.25 0.28
CA PRO A 61 -11.84 21.74 -0.64
C PRO A 61 -12.99 20.74 -0.68
N THR A 62 -14.23 21.23 -0.58
CA THR A 62 -15.41 20.39 -0.75
C THR A 62 -15.28 19.64 -2.09
N PRO A 63 -15.31 18.30 -2.10
CA PRO A 63 -15.09 17.57 -3.33
C PRO A 63 -16.17 17.97 -4.34
N SER A 64 -15.77 18.38 -5.54
CA SER A 64 -16.74 18.66 -6.61
C SER A 64 -17.55 17.40 -6.91
N ALA A 65 -18.81 17.52 -7.37
CA ALA A 65 -19.61 16.33 -7.72
C ALA A 65 -18.86 15.34 -8.63
N ASN A 66 -18.04 15.86 -9.55
CA ASN A 66 -17.18 15.07 -10.45
C ASN A 66 -16.15 14.21 -9.72
N SER A 67 -15.69 14.62 -8.54
CA SER A 67 -14.72 13.85 -7.76
C SER A 67 -15.33 12.57 -7.15
N TYR A 68 -16.60 12.60 -6.76
CA TYR A 68 -17.29 11.40 -6.25
C TYR A 68 -17.59 10.41 -7.37
N THR A 69 -17.98 10.89 -8.56
CA THR A 69 -18.11 10.04 -9.76
C THR A 69 -16.78 9.35 -10.09
N LEU A 70 -15.67 10.09 -10.07
CA LEU A 70 -14.35 9.51 -10.31
C LEU A 70 -13.95 8.46 -9.26
N VAL A 71 -14.22 8.73 -7.98
CA VAL A 71 -13.95 7.77 -6.89
C VAL A 71 -14.81 6.52 -7.05
N LEU A 72 -16.09 6.68 -7.39
CA LEU A 72 -17.00 5.57 -7.65
C LEU A 72 -16.50 4.70 -8.81
N HIS A 73 -16.14 5.31 -9.92
CA HIS A 73 -15.55 4.62 -11.08
C HIS A 73 -14.34 3.78 -10.66
N LYS A 74 -13.39 4.39 -9.94
CA LYS A 74 -12.18 3.69 -9.45
C LYS A 74 -12.51 2.57 -8.47
N ALA A 75 -13.50 2.75 -7.61
CA ALA A 75 -13.96 1.72 -6.68
C ALA A 75 -14.56 0.51 -7.43
N LEU A 76 -15.28 0.74 -8.54
CA LEU A 76 -15.79 -0.35 -9.37
C LEU A 76 -14.68 -1.02 -10.18
N MET A 77 -13.69 -0.26 -10.66
CA MET A 77 -12.50 -0.82 -11.31
C MET A 77 -11.70 -1.75 -10.39
N PHE A 78 -11.71 -1.53 -9.07
CA PHE A 78 -11.11 -2.47 -8.11
C PHE A 78 -11.73 -3.87 -8.24
N PHE A 79 -13.06 -3.98 -8.38
CA PHE A 79 -13.70 -5.27 -8.61
C PHE A 79 -13.28 -5.89 -9.94
N ASN A 80 -13.23 -5.11 -11.02
CA ASN A 80 -12.73 -5.61 -12.32
C ASN A 80 -11.31 -6.15 -12.22
N ALA A 81 -10.46 -5.50 -11.41
CA ALA A 81 -9.10 -5.94 -11.13
C ALA A 81 -9.02 -7.19 -10.24
N GLN A 82 -10.11 -7.61 -9.58
CA GLN A 82 -10.18 -8.82 -8.76
C GLN A 82 -10.88 -10.01 -9.44
N ARG A 83 -11.48 -9.83 -10.63
CA ARG A 83 -12.18 -10.92 -11.34
C ARG A 83 -11.27 -12.11 -11.60
N SER A 84 -11.71 -13.34 -11.35
CA SER A 84 -11.02 -14.58 -11.71
C SER A 84 -11.79 -15.31 -12.81
N GLY A 85 -11.12 -16.06 -13.67
CA GLY A 85 -11.76 -16.80 -14.76
C GLY A 85 -11.41 -16.23 -16.13
N LYS A 86 -12.26 -16.50 -17.12
CA LYS A 86 -12.12 -15.97 -18.47
C LYS A 86 -12.66 -14.55 -18.53
N LEU A 87 -11.78 -13.56 -18.72
CA LEU A 87 -12.17 -12.16 -18.74
C LEU A 87 -12.70 -11.77 -20.12
N SER A 88 -13.61 -10.80 -20.17
CA SER A 88 -14.01 -10.19 -21.43
C SER A 88 -12.92 -9.23 -21.90
N ASP A 89 -12.84 -9.02 -23.22
CA ASP A 89 -11.95 -8.02 -23.83
C ASP A 89 -12.26 -6.59 -23.33
N HIS A 90 -13.45 -6.40 -22.75
CA HIS A 90 -13.94 -5.15 -22.17
C HIS A 90 -13.85 -5.13 -20.62
N ASN A 91 -12.90 -5.81 -19.99
CA ASN A 91 -12.73 -5.73 -18.52
C ASN A 91 -12.19 -4.37 -18.04
N HIS A 92 -11.71 -3.51 -18.95
CA HIS A 92 -11.15 -2.18 -18.65
C HIS A 92 -9.94 -2.20 -17.69
N VAL A 93 -9.29 -3.35 -17.50
CA VAL A 93 -8.06 -3.51 -16.71
C VAL A 93 -7.01 -4.25 -17.57
N SER A 94 -6.17 -3.49 -18.26
CA SER A 94 -5.28 -3.99 -19.33
C SER A 94 -4.20 -4.98 -18.87
N TRP A 95 -3.82 -4.95 -17.60
CA TRP A 95 -2.80 -5.82 -17.02
C TRP A 95 -3.38 -7.12 -16.44
N ARG A 96 -4.71 -7.29 -16.47
CA ARG A 96 -5.38 -8.53 -16.09
C ARG A 96 -5.66 -9.38 -17.32
N GLY A 97 -5.48 -10.69 -17.20
CA GLY A 97 -5.84 -11.68 -18.21
C GLY A 97 -6.56 -12.88 -17.60
N ASP A 98 -6.89 -13.84 -18.45
CA ASP A 98 -7.56 -15.09 -18.07
C ASP A 98 -6.78 -15.84 -16.98
N SER A 99 -7.50 -16.32 -15.97
CA SER A 99 -6.89 -17.01 -14.83
C SER A 99 -7.80 -18.10 -14.27
N CYS A 100 -7.22 -19.08 -13.56
CA CYS A 100 -7.95 -20.12 -12.84
C CYS A 100 -9.01 -20.89 -13.67
N LEU A 101 -8.75 -21.12 -14.96
CA LEU A 101 -9.66 -21.81 -15.90
C LEU A 101 -9.86 -23.32 -15.62
N THR A 102 -9.26 -23.81 -14.54
CA THR A 102 -9.35 -25.21 -14.10
C THR A 102 -10.08 -25.36 -12.78
N ASP A 103 -10.59 -24.27 -12.20
CA ASP A 103 -11.36 -24.33 -10.96
C ASP A 103 -12.65 -25.13 -11.19
N GLY A 104 -12.95 -26.04 -10.28
CA GLY A 104 -14.06 -27.01 -10.37
C GLY A 104 -13.70 -28.35 -11.01
N LYS A 105 -12.57 -28.46 -11.74
CA LYS A 105 -12.21 -29.71 -12.45
C LYS A 105 -11.97 -30.89 -11.47
N PRO A 106 -12.28 -32.13 -11.87
CA PRO A 106 -12.52 -33.29 -10.99
C PRO A 106 -11.30 -33.86 -10.24
N SER A 107 -10.16 -33.16 -10.20
CA SER A 107 -9.04 -33.54 -9.33
C SER A 107 -9.32 -33.34 -7.83
N ALA A 108 -10.48 -32.81 -7.47
CA ALA A 108 -10.86 -32.48 -6.11
C ALA A 108 -12.12 -33.26 -5.71
N ALA A 109 -11.93 -34.37 -4.99
CA ALA A 109 -13.01 -35.18 -4.46
C ALA A 109 -13.94 -34.32 -3.59
N GLY A 110 -15.21 -34.20 -3.97
CA GLY A 110 -16.27 -33.65 -3.12
C GLY A 110 -17.01 -32.41 -3.64
N SER A 111 -16.57 -31.70 -4.66
CA SER A 111 -17.35 -30.55 -5.17
C SER A 111 -18.73 -31.01 -5.70
N PRO A 112 -19.85 -30.35 -5.33
CA PRO A 112 -21.17 -30.62 -5.92
C PRO A 112 -21.24 -30.21 -7.40
N THR A 113 -20.29 -29.40 -7.87
CA THR A 113 -20.24 -28.87 -9.24
C THR A 113 -18.85 -29.01 -9.85
N SER A 114 -18.77 -29.09 -11.19
CA SER A 114 -17.54 -29.30 -11.95
C SER A 114 -16.96 -28.05 -12.63
N ASP A 115 -17.65 -26.91 -12.50
CA ASP A 115 -17.21 -25.59 -12.99
C ASP A 115 -17.26 -24.59 -11.84
N LEU A 116 -16.08 -24.11 -11.40
CA LEU A 116 -15.95 -23.03 -10.42
C LEU A 116 -15.10 -21.88 -10.99
N VAL A 117 -15.05 -21.77 -12.32
CA VAL A 117 -14.39 -20.65 -13.02
C VAL A 117 -15.26 -19.41 -12.90
N GLY A 118 -14.66 -18.27 -12.54
CA GLY A 118 -15.38 -17.02 -12.26
C GLY A 118 -15.09 -16.47 -10.87
N GLY A 119 -15.90 -15.49 -10.46
CA GLY A 119 -15.88 -14.92 -9.12
C GLY A 119 -14.76 -13.91 -8.92
N TYR A 120 -14.52 -13.57 -7.66
CA TYR A 120 -13.51 -12.59 -7.25
C TYR A 120 -12.44 -13.25 -6.39
N TYR A 121 -11.19 -12.81 -6.58
CA TYR A 121 -10.16 -12.99 -5.58
C TYR A 121 -10.48 -12.13 -4.36
N ASP A 122 -10.31 -12.70 -3.18
CA ASP A 122 -10.68 -12.04 -1.93
C ASP A 122 -9.81 -10.81 -1.61
N ALA A 123 -8.50 -10.94 -1.80
CA ALA A 123 -7.53 -9.91 -1.46
C ALA A 123 -6.31 -9.97 -2.40
N GLY A 124 -5.09 -9.85 -1.85
CA GLY A 124 -3.83 -9.89 -2.61
C GLY A 124 -3.35 -11.29 -2.99
N ASN A 125 -4.14 -12.33 -2.73
CA ASN A 125 -3.83 -13.71 -3.11
C ASN A 125 -4.82 -14.20 -4.19
N ALA A 126 -4.56 -15.39 -4.75
CA ALA A 126 -5.41 -16.00 -5.76
C ALA A 126 -6.49 -16.94 -5.19
N ILE A 127 -6.94 -16.70 -3.95
CA ILE A 127 -7.94 -17.52 -3.26
C ILE A 127 -9.31 -16.83 -3.36
N LYS A 128 -10.36 -17.63 -3.54
CA LYS A 128 -11.75 -17.18 -3.53
C LYS A 128 -12.39 -17.62 -2.22
N PHE A 129 -12.64 -16.66 -1.34
CA PHE A 129 -13.40 -16.88 -0.11
C PHE A 129 -14.84 -16.40 -0.31
N ASN A 130 -15.80 -17.32 -0.27
CA ASN A 130 -17.18 -16.98 -0.65
C ASN A 130 -17.91 -16.16 0.41
N PHE A 131 -17.52 -16.26 1.68
CA PHE A 131 -18.15 -15.48 2.76
C PHE A 131 -17.90 -13.96 2.63
N PRO A 132 -16.65 -13.46 2.54
CA PRO A 132 -16.41 -12.03 2.30
C PRO A 132 -16.90 -11.59 0.91
N ALA A 133 -16.80 -12.44 -0.11
CA ALA A 133 -17.32 -12.13 -1.44
C ALA A 133 -18.84 -11.95 -1.43
N SER A 134 -19.61 -12.79 -0.72
CA SER A 134 -21.07 -12.70 -0.66
C SER A 134 -21.52 -11.47 0.12
N PHE A 135 -20.81 -11.12 1.19
CA PHE A 135 -20.99 -9.85 1.89
C PHE A 135 -20.78 -8.65 0.96
N ALA A 136 -19.69 -8.63 0.19
CA ALA A 136 -19.41 -7.55 -0.75
C ALA A 136 -20.52 -7.43 -1.83
N MET A 137 -20.96 -8.53 -2.42
CA MET A 137 -22.04 -8.51 -3.42
C MET A 137 -23.38 -8.06 -2.82
N THR A 138 -23.65 -8.41 -1.56
CA THR A 138 -24.84 -7.95 -0.84
C THR A 138 -24.79 -6.43 -0.64
N MET A 139 -23.65 -5.88 -0.21
CA MET A 139 -23.48 -4.45 0.00
C MET A 139 -23.55 -3.65 -1.30
N LEU A 140 -22.97 -4.14 -2.40
CA LEU A 140 -23.10 -3.51 -3.72
C LEU A 140 -24.55 -3.56 -4.23
N SER A 141 -25.24 -4.69 -4.02
CA SER A 141 -26.65 -4.81 -4.43
C SER A 141 -27.54 -3.86 -3.65
N TRP A 142 -27.33 -3.76 -2.33
CA TRP A 142 -28.04 -2.81 -1.49
C TRP A 142 -27.75 -1.37 -1.91
N SER A 143 -26.49 -1.01 -2.19
CA SER A 143 -26.18 0.36 -2.63
C SER A 143 -26.89 0.73 -3.93
N VAL A 144 -27.05 -0.21 -4.88
CA VAL A 144 -27.82 0.02 -6.11
C VAL A 144 -29.32 0.17 -5.84
N ILE A 145 -29.87 -0.58 -4.89
CA ILE A 145 -31.29 -0.44 -4.48
C ILE A 145 -31.54 0.95 -3.89
N GLU A 146 -30.67 1.41 -2.99
CA GLU A 146 -30.82 2.68 -2.29
C GLU A 146 -30.52 3.91 -3.19
N TYR A 147 -29.47 3.82 -4.01
CA TYR A 147 -28.91 4.96 -4.73
C TYR A 147 -28.98 4.81 -6.25
N ASN A 148 -29.96 4.07 -6.77
CA ASN A 148 -30.11 3.75 -8.19
C ASN A 148 -29.91 4.97 -9.11
N ALA A 149 -30.67 6.05 -8.86
CA ALA A 149 -30.62 7.28 -9.64
C ALA A 149 -29.24 7.99 -9.58
N LYS A 150 -28.45 7.77 -8.52
CA LYS A 150 -27.08 8.33 -8.41
C LYS A 150 -26.09 7.54 -9.26
N TYR A 151 -26.23 6.22 -9.32
CA TYR A 151 -25.44 5.40 -10.25
C TYR A 151 -25.75 5.73 -11.71
N GLU A 152 -27.02 6.01 -12.02
CA GLU A 152 -27.43 6.43 -13.36
C GLU A 152 -26.85 7.81 -13.72
N ALA A 153 -26.97 8.79 -12.81
CA ALA A 153 -26.39 10.12 -13.01
C ALA A 153 -24.85 10.12 -13.08
N ALA A 154 -24.20 9.12 -12.49
CA ALA A 154 -22.76 8.90 -12.57
C ALA A 154 -22.32 8.10 -13.79
N GLU A 155 -23.27 7.62 -14.62
CA GLU A 155 -23.04 6.72 -15.76
C GLU A 155 -22.39 5.37 -15.37
N GLU A 156 -22.51 4.96 -14.11
CA GLU A 156 -21.91 3.74 -13.55
C GLU A 156 -22.93 2.62 -13.27
N LEU A 157 -24.23 2.85 -13.54
CA LEU A 157 -25.28 1.88 -13.23
C LEU A 157 -25.09 0.53 -13.95
N THR A 158 -24.66 0.56 -15.21
CA THR A 158 -24.37 -0.68 -15.96
C THR A 158 -23.15 -1.39 -15.39
N HIS A 159 -22.08 -0.65 -15.10
CA HIS A 159 -20.83 -1.21 -14.59
C HIS A 159 -21.01 -1.89 -13.23
N ILE A 160 -21.72 -1.26 -12.28
CA ILE A 160 -21.97 -1.90 -10.98
C ILE A 160 -22.87 -3.14 -11.12
N LYS A 161 -23.86 -3.12 -12.02
CA LYS A 161 -24.69 -4.30 -12.31
C LYS A 161 -23.85 -5.44 -12.87
N ASP A 162 -22.89 -5.15 -13.74
CA ASP A 162 -21.97 -6.16 -14.27
C ASP A 162 -21.04 -6.72 -13.19
N VAL A 163 -20.56 -5.86 -12.27
CA VAL A 163 -19.77 -6.28 -11.11
C VAL A 163 -20.58 -7.24 -10.22
N ILE A 164 -21.82 -6.87 -9.88
CA ILE A 164 -22.71 -7.72 -9.07
C ILE A 164 -22.98 -9.03 -9.80
N LYS A 165 -23.37 -8.95 -11.08
CA LYS A 165 -23.69 -10.11 -11.91
C LYS A 165 -22.53 -11.09 -11.96
N TRP A 166 -21.31 -10.63 -12.18
CA TRP A 166 -20.12 -11.49 -12.21
C TRP A 166 -19.93 -12.30 -10.91
N GLY A 167 -20.15 -11.66 -9.76
CA GLY A 167 -20.05 -12.32 -8.46
C GLY A 167 -21.20 -13.31 -8.22
N THR A 168 -22.43 -12.91 -8.52
CA THR A 168 -23.62 -13.75 -8.33
C THR A 168 -23.67 -14.93 -9.29
N ASP A 169 -23.23 -14.75 -10.54
CA ASP A 169 -23.13 -15.84 -11.52
C ASP A 169 -22.15 -16.91 -11.03
N TYR A 170 -21.06 -16.51 -10.36
CA TYR A 170 -20.15 -17.45 -9.71
C TYR A 170 -20.79 -18.14 -8.51
N PHE A 171 -21.55 -17.45 -7.65
CA PHE A 171 -22.22 -18.12 -6.53
C PHE A 171 -23.19 -19.20 -6.98
N LEU A 172 -23.92 -19.00 -8.09
CA LEU A 172 -24.78 -20.03 -8.67
C LEU A 172 -24.01 -21.29 -9.09
N LYS A 173 -22.69 -21.20 -9.31
CA LYS A 173 -21.84 -22.35 -9.61
C LYS A 173 -21.35 -23.09 -8.37
N THR A 174 -21.49 -22.51 -7.17
CA THR A 174 -20.92 -23.07 -5.93
C THR A 174 -21.79 -24.18 -5.33
N PHE A 175 -22.99 -24.37 -5.84
CA PHE A 175 -23.92 -25.41 -5.43
C PHE A 175 -24.73 -25.89 -6.64
N ASN A 176 -25.44 -27.00 -6.49
CA ASN A 176 -26.35 -27.47 -7.53
C ASN A 176 -27.61 -26.60 -7.57
N ASN A 177 -27.57 -25.49 -8.31
CA ASN A 177 -28.68 -24.53 -8.41
C ASN A 177 -29.94 -25.07 -9.12
N SER A 178 -29.86 -26.27 -9.70
CA SER A 178 -30.97 -26.95 -10.37
C SER A 178 -31.58 -28.08 -9.53
N ALA A 179 -31.03 -28.37 -8.34
CA ALA A 179 -31.58 -29.38 -7.44
C ALA A 179 -32.72 -28.82 -6.57
N ASP A 180 -33.65 -29.69 -6.18
CA ASP A 180 -34.74 -29.36 -5.26
C ASP A 180 -34.25 -29.08 -3.83
N THR A 181 -33.08 -29.60 -3.48
CA THR A 181 -32.45 -29.44 -2.17
C THR A 181 -30.98 -29.08 -2.34
N ILE A 182 -30.52 -28.10 -1.57
CA ILE A 182 -29.10 -27.70 -1.48
C ILE A 182 -28.54 -28.29 -0.20
N ASP A 183 -27.77 -29.36 -0.33
CA ASP A 183 -27.07 -30.05 0.76
C ASP A 183 -25.63 -29.56 0.92
N ARG A 184 -25.01 -29.10 -0.18
CA ARG A 184 -23.60 -28.74 -0.21
C ARG A 184 -23.36 -27.46 -0.98
N ILE A 185 -22.54 -26.61 -0.39
CA ILE A 185 -22.08 -25.37 -1.00
C ILE A 185 -20.55 -25.32 -0.92
N VAL A 186 -19.91 -25.04 -2.04
CA VAL A 186 -18.48 -24.69 -2.07
C VAL A 186 -18.32 -23.33 -1.40
N SER A 187 -17.53 -23.25 -0.34
CA SER A 187 -17.25 -21.99 0.36
C SER A 187 -15.90 -21.40 0.02
N GLN A 188 -15.00 -22.19 -0.55
CA GLN A 188 -13.66 -21.74 -0.89
C GLN A 188 -13.06 -22.47 -2.09
N VAL A 189 -12.37 -21.71 -2.93
CA VAL A 189 -11.51 -22.22 -4.02
C VAL A 189 -10.09 -21.69 -3.86
N GLY A 190 -9.12 -22.61 -3.81
CA GLY A 190 -7.72 -22.32 -3.50
C GLY A 190 -7.38 -22.63 -2.04
N LEU A 191 -6.09 -22.75 -1.74
CA LEU A 191 -5.57 -23.04 -0.40
C LEU A 191 -4.72 -21.88 0.10
N GLY A 192 -5.00 -21.42 1.30
CA GLY A 192 -4.10 -20.53 2.04
C GLY A 192 -3.11 -21.38 2.82
N TYR A 193 -1.83 -21.32 2.47
CA TYR A 193 -0.78 -21.91 3.29
C TYR A 193 -0.31 -20.88 4.30
N THR A 194 -0.46 -21.16 5.60
CA THR A 194 0.18 -20.38 6.65
C THR A 194 1.59 -20.86 6.97
N ASP A 195 1.97 -22.08 6.54
CA ASP A 195 3.13 -22.80 7.11
C ASP A 195 4.15 -23.26 6.05
N GLY A 196 4.53 -22.40 5.10
CA GLY A 196 5.69 -22.62 4.21
C GLY A 196 5.70 -23.90 3.35
N GLY A 197 4.55 -24.57 3.19
CA GLY A 197 4.45 -25.87 2.53
C GLY A 197 4.68 -25.82 1.02
N LYS A 198 5.64 -26.62 0.54
CA LYS A 198 5.83 -26.91 -0.88
C LYS A 198 4.64 -27.72 -1.42
N ASP A 199 4.18 -27.31 -2.60
CA ASP A 199 3.03 -27.84 -3.34
C ASP A 199 3.15 -29.35 -3.62
N THR A 200 2.37 -30.17 -2.90
CA THR A 200 2.20 -31.61 -3.23
C THR A 200 0.80 -32.19 -2.95
N THR A 201 -0.24 -31.38 -2.71
CA THR A 201 -1.59 -31.91 -2.40
C THR A 201 -2.66 -31.31 -3.32
N PRO A 202 -3.56 -32.15 -3.89
CA PRO A 202 -4.51 -31.69 -4.91
C PRO A 202 -5.44 -30.62 -4.34
N LYS A 203 -5.68 -29.58 -5.15
CA LYS A 203 -6.57 -28.44 -4.90
C LYS A 203 -7.82 -28.90 -4.14
N ARG A 204 -7.90 -28.65 -2.84
CA ARG A 204 -9.01 -29.09 -1.98
C ARG A 204 -9.99 -27.93 -1.83
N TYR A 205 -11.27 -28.17 -2.11
CA TYR A 205 -12.34 -27.22 -1.83
C TYR A 205 -12.77 -27.34 -0.37
N ILE A 206 -13.12 -26.22 0.25
CA ILE A 206 -13.87 -26.26 1.52
C ILE A 206 -15.35 -26.27 1.15
N LEU A 207 -16.07 -27.23 1.73
CA LEU A 207 -17.50 -27.41 1.52
C LEU A 207 -18.20 -27.16 2.84
N LEU A 208 -19.31 -26.43 2.78
CA LEU A 208 -20.23 -26.29 3.89
C LEU A 208 -21.40 -27.26 3.65
N ASP A 209 -21.73 -28.01 4.69
CA ASP A 209 -22.91 -28.88 4.74
C ASP A 209 -24.08 -28.06 5.27
N ALA A 210 -25.21 -28.10 4.57
CA ALA A 210 -26.43 -27.44 4.99
C ALA A 210 -27.27 -28.43 5.80
N SER A 211 -26.90 -28.64 7.07
CA SER A 211 -27.66 -29.47 8.02
C SER A 211 -28.88 -28.75 8.57
#